data_AF-A0A212C105-F1
#
_entry.id   AF-A0A212C105-F1
#
_cell.length_a   1.000
_cell.length_b   1.000
_cell.length_c   1.000
_cell.angle_alpha   90.00
_cell.angle_beta   90.00
_cell.angle_gamma   90.00
#
_symmetry.space_group_name_H-M   'P 1'
#
loop_
_entity.id
_entity.type
_entity.pdbx_description
1 polymer ?
#
loop_
_entity_poly.entity_id
_entity_poly.type
_entity_poly.pdbx_seq_one_letter_code
_entity_poly.pdbx_strand_id
1 'polypeptide(L)'
;MCTTYQLIPTLFLFAEPQLKGIVTKLYSRQGYHLQLQADGTIDGTKDEDSTYTLFNLIPVGLRVVAIQGVQTKLYLAMNSEGYLYTSVSLSLCLCFDYSSFHLI
;
A
#
# COMPACT_ATOMS: atom_id res chain seq x y z
N MET A 1 -0.35 5.54 26.21
CA MET A 1 -1.58 6.21 26.64
C MET A 1 -2.04 7.09 25.50
N CYS A 2 -3.00 6.58 24.73
CA CYS A 2 -3.51 7.16 23.51
C CYS A 2 -4.53 8.25 23.87
N THR A 3 -4.21 9.51 23.64
CA THR A 3 -5.12 10.64 23.91
C THR A 3 -5.20 11.56 22.70
N THR A 4 -5.93 11.12 21.68
CA THR A 4 -6.59 12.00 20.70
C THR A 4 -7.66 11.24 19.91
N TYR A 5 -8.50 10.48 20.61
CA TYR A 5 -9.84 10.19 20.09
C TYR A 5 -10.75 11.29 20.62
N GLN A 6 -11.21 12.17 19.72
CA GLN A 6 -12.54 12.79 19.65
C GLN A 6 -12.43 14.10 18.87
N LEU A 7 -13.21 14.19 17.79
CA LEU A 7 -13.45 15.35 16.92
C LEU A 7 -12.54 15.51 15.68
N ILE A 8 -12.55 14.53 14.78
CA ILE A 8 -12.69 14.88 13.36
C ILE A 8 -13.64 13.88 12.67
N PRO A 9 -14.75 14.32 12.04
CA PRO A 9 -15.60 13.47 11.22
C PRO A 9 -14.97 13.05 9.88
N THR A 10 -13.63 13.14 9.71
CA THR A 10 -12.92 12.73 8.49
C THR A 10 -12.69 11.22 8.37
N LEU A 11 -12.84 10.46 9.45
CA LEU A 11 -12.76 8.98 9.39
C LEU A 11 -13.88 8.36 8.54
N PHE A 12 -14.96 9.10 8.28
CA PHE A 12 -16.09 8.65 7.46
C PHE A 12 -15.87 8.83 5.94
N LEU A 13 -14.85 9.59 5.51
CA LEU A 13 -14.57 9.82 4.07
C LEU A 13 -13.63 8.77 3.44
N PHE A 14 -12.97 7.93 4.23
CA PHE A 14 -12.13 6.83 3.71
C PHE A 14 -12.90 5.52 3.52
N ALA A 15 -14.18 5.47 3.93
CA ALA A 15 -15.06 4.33 3.75
C ALA A 15 -15.98 4.52 2.52
N GLU A 16 -15.41 4.92 1.38
CA GLU A 16 -16.05 4.60 0.10
C GLU A 16 -15.47 3.27 -0.42
N PRO A 17 -16.12 2.12 -0.13
CA PRO A 17 -15.68 0.81 -0.63
C PRO A 17 -15.87 0.65 -2.15
N GLN A 18 -16.08 1.74 -2.88
CA GLN A 18 -16.41 1.75 -4.31
C GLN A 18 -15.25 2.20 -5.19
N LEU A 19 -14.13 2.66 -4.61
CA LEU A 19 -12.96 3.05 -5.39
C LEU A 19 -12.32 1.78 -5.96
N LYS A 20 -12.69 1.50 -7.21
CA LYS A 20 -12.24 0.36 -7.98
C LYS A 20 -10.76 0.56 -8.31
N GLY A 21 -9.91 0.17 -7.36
CA GLY A 21 -8.47 0.16 -7.55
C GLY A 21 -8.09 -0.66 -8.76
N ILE A 22 -6.97 -0.31 -9.39
CA ILE A 22 -6.43 -1.10 -10.51
C ILE A 22 -5.56 -2.22 -9.95
N VAL A 23 -5.66 -3.40 -10.55
CA VAL A 23 -4.69 -4.47 -10.32
C VAL A 23 -3.50 -4.23 -11.23
N THR A 24 -2.31 -4.06 -10.68
CA THR A 24 -1.08 -3.87 -11.46
C THR A 24 0.13 -4.47 -10.75
N LYS A 25 1.20 -4.68 -11.51
CA LYS A 25 2.55 -4.91 -10.98
C LYS A 25 3.25 -3.57 -10.78
N LEU A 26 4.11 -3.48 -9.77
CA LEU A 26 5.02 -2.36 -9.57
C LEU A 26 6.42 -2.81 -9.98
N TYR A 27 7.01 -2.14 -10.97
CA TYR A 27 8.33 -2.46 -11.49
C TYR A 27 9.32 -1.38 -11.06
N SER A 28 10.33 -1.78 -10.29
CA SER A 28 11.41 -0.90 -9.88
C SER A 28 12.37 -0.68 -11.04
N ARG A 29 12.91 0.54 -11.13
CA ARG A 29 13.95 0.90 -12.13
C ARG A 29 15.20 0.02 -12.03
N GLN A 30 15.42 -0.62 -10.89
CA GLN A 30 16.52 -1.55 -10.65
C GLN A 30 16.36 -2.92 -11.37
N GLY A 31 15.22 -3.15 -12.04
CA GLY A 31 14.98 -4.37 -12.80
C GLY A 31 14.31 -5.49 -12.03
N TYR A 32 13.45 -5.14 -11.06
CA TYR A 32 12.74 -6.07 -10.18
C TYR A 32 11.27 -5.69 -10.07
N HIS A 33 10.40 -6.68 -10.02
CA HIS A 33 9.03 -6.52 -9.57
C HIS A 33 8.96 -6.49 -8.05
N LEU A 34 8.27 -5.50 -7.50
CA LEU A 34 7.93 -5.51 -6.08
C LEU A 34 7.12 -6.78 -5.77
N GLN A 35 7.44 -7.45 -4.69
CA GLN A 35 6.76 -8.64 -4.24
C GLN A 35 6.37 -8.51 -2.76
N LEU A 36 5.16 -8.97 -2.44
CA LEU A 36 4.69 -9.09 -1.07
C LEU A 36 4.31 -10.54 -0.80
N GLN A 37 5.18 -11.23 -0.06
CA GLN A 37 5.07 -12.65 0.24
C GLN A 37 4.01 -12.95 1.30
N ALA A 38 3.58 -14.22 1.40
CA ALA A 38 2.54 -14.66 2.32
C ALA A 38 2.88 -14.46 3.81
N ASP A 39 4.17 -14.45 4.15
CA ASP A 39 4.68 -14.17 5.48
C ASP A 39 4.71 -12.66 5.83
N GLY A 40 4.38 -11.79 4.87
CA GLY A 40 4.44 -10.35 5.01
C GLY A 40 5.80 -9.74 4.65
N THR A 41 6.74 -10.53 4.13
CA THR A 41 8.03 -10.03 3.64
C THR A 41 7.84 -9.22 2.36
N ILE A 42 8.51 -8.07 2.29
CA ILE A 42 8.50 -7.16 1.13
C ILE A 42 9.88 -7.18 0.50
N ASP A 43 9.97 -7.58 -0.76
CA ASP A 43 11.22 -7.68 -1.50
C ASP A 43 11.01 -7.49 -3.02
N GLY A 44 12.08 -7.68 -3.80
CA GLY A 44 12.05 -7.57 -5.26
C GLY A 44 12.37 -8.90 -5.93
N THR A 45 11.57 -9.29 -6.92
CA THR A 45 11.76 -10.52 -7.69
C THR A 45 11.93 -10.24 -9.19
N LYS A 46 12.57 -11.17 -9.90
CA LYS A 46 12.61 -11.20 -11.37
C LYS A 46 11.64 -12.24 -11.96
N ASP A 47 10.93 -12.95 -11.08
CA ASP A 47 9.92 -13.91 -11.49
C ASP A 47 8.66 -13.18 -11.95
N GLU A 48 8.46 -13.12 -13.26
CA GLU A 48 7.30 -12.51 -13.89
C GLU A 48 5.99 -13.26 -13.61
N ASP A 49 6.07 -14.55 -13.28
CA ASP A 49 4.88 -15.39 -13.05
C ASP A 49 4.47 -15.42 -11.57
N SER A 50 5.25 -14.77 -10.69
CA SER A 50 4.95 -14.68 -9.27
C SER A 50 3.66 -13.92 -9.02
N THR A 51 2.66 -14.63 -8.49
CA THR A 51 1.35 -14.05 -8.15
C THR A 51 1.41 -13.05 -6.99
N TYR A 52 2.50 -13.04 -6.23
CA TYR A 52 2.77 -12.10 -5.13
C TYR A 52 3.25 -10.73 -5.62
N THR A 53 3.44 -10.54 -6.93
CA THR A 53 3.80 -9.25 -7.55
C THR A 53 2.57 -8.40 -7.92
N LEU A 54 1.37 -8.93 -7.70
CA LEU A 54 0.11 -8.26 -8.03
C LEU A 54 -0.37 -7.41 -6.85
N PHE A 55 -0.64 -6.14 -7.12
CA PHE A 55 -1.14 -5.18 -6.14
C PHE A 55 -2.42 -4.50 -6.61
N ASN A 56 -3.33 -4.23 -5.67
CA ASN A 56 -4.39 -3.27 -5.84
C ASN A 56 -3.84 -1.87 -5.50
N LEU A 57 -3.88 -0.97 -6.48
CA LEU A 57 -3.68 0.46 -6.24
C LEU A 57 -5.05 1.09 -6.04
N ILE A 58 -5.38 1.35 -4.79
CA ILE A 58 -6.67 1.91 -4.38
C ILE A 58 -6.49 3.42 -4.24
N PRO A 59 -7.11 4.25 -5.10
CA PRO A 59 -7.09 5.69 -4.88
C PRO A 59 -7.82 6.01 -3.58
N VAL A 60 -7.18 6.82 -2.74
CA VAL A 60 -7.75 7.24 -1.45
C VAL A 60 -7.76 8.77 -1.28
N GLY A 61 -7.21 9.49 -2.26
CA GLY A 61 -7.21 10.94 -2.32
C GLY A 61 -6.62 11.43 -3.64
N LEU A 62 -6.57 12.75 -3.82
CA LEU A 62 -5.95 13.35 -5.00
C LEU A 62 -4.46 13.00 -5.02
N ARG A 63 -4.05 12.18 -6.00
CA ARG A 63 -2.67 11.67 -6.13
C ARG A 63 -2.23 10.83 -4.93
N VAL A 64 -3.13 10.29 -4.14
CA VAL A 64 -2.78 9.45 -3.00
C VAL A 64 -3.42 8.09 -3.16
N VAL A 65 -2.62 7.04 -2.99
CA VAL A 65 -3.09 5.65 -3.14
C VAL A 65 -2.65 4.79 -1.97
N ALA A 66 -3.47 3.79 -1.66
CA ALA A 66 -3.08 2.67 -0.83
C ALA A 66 -2.64 1.51 -1.74
N ILE A 67 -1.57 0.82 -1.35
CA ILE A 67 -1.05 -0.33 -2.10
C ILE A 67 -1.34 -1.58 -1.28
N GLN A 68 -2.11 -2.50 -1.84
CA GLN A 68 -2.51 -3.73 -1.17
C GLN A 68 -2.07 -4.95 -2.00
N GLY A 69 -1.45 -5.95 -1.38
CA GLY A 69 -1.16 -7.23 -2.03
C GLY A 69 -2.44 -7.96 -2.40
N VAL A 70 -2.58 -8.40 -3.66
CA VAL A 70 -3.78 -9.10 -4.12
C VAL A 70 -3.96 -10.44 -3.40
N GLN A 71 -2.87 -11.17 -3.20
CA GLN A 71 -2.88 -12.49 -2.56
C GLN A 71 -3.02 -12.40 -1.04
N THR A 72 -2.24 -11.52 -0.40
CA THR A 72 -2.16 -11.44 1.07
C THR A 72 -3.25 -10.58 1.69
N LYS A 73 -3.85 -9.67 0.90
CA LYS A 73 -4.75 -8.60 1.37
C LYS A 73 -4.11 -7.63 2.37
N LEU A 74 -2.80 -7.72 2.58
CA LEU A 74 -2.03 -6.81 3.41
C LEU A 74 -1.72 -5.53 2.65
N TYR A 75 -1.68 -4.43 3.38
CA TYR A 75 -1.28 -3.12 2.88
C TYR A 75 0.19 -2.88 3.13
N LEU A 76 0.86 -2.27 2.15
CA LEU A 76 2.17 -1.68 2.33
C LEU A 76 2.05 -0.43 3.19
N ALA A 77 3.01 -0.26 4.09
CA ALA A 77 3.07 0.81 5.06
C ALA A 77 4.50 1.30 5.18
N MET A 78 4.70 2.57 5.52
CA MET A 78 6.01 3.09 5.89
C MET A 78 5.90 3.83 7.21
N ASN A 79 6.80 3.56 8.15
CA ASN A 79 6.82 4.29 9.41
C ASN A 79 7.59 5.62 9.27
N SER A 80 7.60 6.44 10.31
CA SER A 80 8.28 7.74 10.30
C SER A 80 9.81 7.66 10.15
N GLU A 81 10.38 6.47 10.34
CA GLU A 81 11.81 6.21 10.19
C GLU A 81 12.18 5.75 8.77
N GLY A 82 11.18 5.59 7.88
CA GLY A 82 11.38 5.15 6.51
C GLY A 82 11.39 3.63 6.31
N TYR A 83 11.10 2.84 7.36
CA TYR A 83 11.00 1.39 7.22
C TYR A 83 9.63 0.99 6.68
N LEU A 84 9.68 0.14 5.65
CA LEU A 84 8.50 -0.51 5.12
C LEU A 84 8.03 -1.63 6.05
N TYR A 85 6.72 -1.75 6.21
CA TYR A 85 6.09 -2.85 6.93
C TYR A 85 4.74 -3.18 6.30
N THR A 86 4.13 -4.28 6.76
CA THR A 86 2.81 -4.71 6.30
C THR A 86 1.74 -4.47 7.36
N SER A 87 0.53 -4.09 6.92
CA SER A 87 -0.61 -3.83 7.81
C SER A 87 -1.86 -4.55 7.33
N VAL A 88 -2.66 -5.04 8.28
CA VAL A 88 -3.97 -5.66 8.00
C VAL A 88 -5.09 -4.64 7.81
N SER A 89 -4.94 -3.44 8.36
CA SER A 89 -5.96 -2.41 8.37
C SER A 89 -5.49 -1.18 7.61
N LEU A 90 -6.41 -0.54 6.87
CA LEU A 90 -6.13 0.72 6.20
C LEU A 90 -6.04 1.85 7.24
N SER A 91 -4.90 2.56 7.29
CA SER A 91 -4.70 3.73 8.15
C SER A 91 -4.01 4.86 7.37
N LEU A 92 -4.02 6.08 7.92
CA LEU A 92 -3.48 7.27 7.24
C LEU A 92 -2.00 7.12 6.85
N CYS A 93 -1.21 6.35 7.62
CA CYS A 93 0.21 6.11 7.38
C CYS A 93 0.50 5.21 6.15
N LEU A 94 -0.55 4.64 5.54
CA LEU A 94 -0.46 3.70 4.41
C LEU A 94 -0.73 4.37 3.07
N CYS A 95 -0.98 5.67 3.09
CA CYS A 95 -1.37 6.46 1.95
C CYS A 95 -0.12 7.08 1.33
N PHE A 96 0.24 6.64 0.12
CA PHE A 96 1.43 7.11 -0.59
C PHE A 96 1.03 8.14 -1.65
N ASP A 97 1.71 9.30 -1.66
CA ASP A 97 1.60 10.27 -2.76
C ASP A 97 2.17 9.65 -4.05
N TYR A 98 1.52 9.90 -5.19
CA TYR A 98 1.94 9.47 -6.52
C TYR A 98 3.37 9.90 -6.85
N SER A 99 3.81 11.01 -6.25
CA SER A 99 5.16 11.56 -6.38
C SER A 99 6.21 10.69 -5.64
N SER A 100 5.80 9.97 -4.60
CA SER A 100 6.65 9.03 -3.85
C SER A 100 6.87 7.70 -4.58
N PHE A 101 6.16 7.44 -5.69
CA PHE A 101 6.40 6.25 -6.52
C PHE A 101 7.76 6.26 -7.21
N HIS A 102 8.43 7.41 -7.30
CA HIS A 102 9.81 7.47 -7.77
C HIS A 102 10.82 6.91 -6.76
N LEU A 103 10.40 6.61 -5.53
CA LEU A 103 11.23 6.06 -4.46
C LEU A 103 11.08 4.53 -4.24
N ILE A 104 10.23 3.86 -5.02
CA ILE A 104 10.01 2.40 -4.98
C ILE A 104 10.38 1.82 -6.36
#